data_AF-A0A975IIY5-F1
#
_entry.id   AF-A0A975IIY5-F1
#
_cell.length_a   1.000
_cell.length_b   1.000
_cell.length_c   1.000
_cell.angle_alpha   90.00
_cell.angle_beta   90.00
_cell.angle_gamma   90.00
#
_symmetry.space_group_name_H-M   'P 1'
#
loop_
_entity.id
_entity.type
_entity.pdbx_description
1 polymer ?
#
loop_
_entity_poly.entity_id
_entity_poly.type
_entity_poly.pdbx_seq_one_letter_code
_entity_poly.pdbx_strand_id
1 'polypeptide(L)'
;MDCYSRAQAIADGVLVDASAHKEVREAGFKVPVALTAAVWDRFVEWDNDDVRKEQQSLGQSTAGRLWDVMYMAFYAIRHSRGGGDVLFYDLHVIERDGFSTTPRGIRLKLYSGAGDHGEHVITIMLPEED
;
A
#
# COMPACT_ATOMS: atom_id res chain seq x y z
N MET A 1 -17.81 12.96 -20.63
CA MET A 1 -17.48 11.62 -20.10
C MET A 1 -16.18 11.82 -19.37
N ASP A 2 -16.30 12.27 -18.14
CA ASP A 2 -15.20 12.72 -17.32
C ASP A 2 -14.45 11.48 -16.87
N CYS A 3 -13.24 11.29 -17.40
CA CYS A 3 -12.38 10.19 -17.00
C CYS A 3 -12.05 10.39 -15.52
N TYR A 4 -12.44 9.42 -14.67
CA TYR A 4 -12.15 9.50 -13.25
C TYR A 4 -10.64 9.50 -13.05
N SER A 5 -10.12 10.61 -12.54
CA SER A 5 -8.68 10.88 -12.48
C SER A 5 -8.08 10.34 -11.18
N ARG A 6 -6.76 10.09 -11.17
CA ARG A 6 -6.04 9.70 -9.95
C ARG A 6 -6.16 10.77 -8.87
N ALA A 7 -6.02 12.05 -9.24
CA ALA A 7 -6.19 13.17 -8.33
C ALA A 7 -7.60 13.21 -7.73
N GLN A 8 -8.65 12.87 -8.50
CA GLN A 8 -10.00 12.74 -7.98
C GLN A 8 -10.10 11.56 -7.00
N ALA A 9 -9.53 10.40 -7.33
CA ALA A 9 -9.50 9.25 -6.43
C ALA A 9 -8.79 9.54 -5.10
N ILE A 10 -7.74 10.36 -5.11
CA ILE A 10 -7.07 10.81 -3.89
C ILE A 10 -7.94 11.82 -3.12
N ALA A 11 -8.57 12.76 -3.81
CA ALA A 11 -9.45 13.75 -3.18
C ALA A 11 -10.70 13.12 -2.53
N ASP A 12 -11.24 12.06 -3.13
CA ASP A 12 -12.37 11.29 -2.62
C ASP A 12 -11.95 10.27 -1.53
N GLY A 13 -10.65 10.14 -1.27
CA GLY A 13 -10.11 9.23 -0.27
C GLY A 13 -10.11 7.76 -0.68
N VAL A 14 -10.42 7.44 -1.94
CA VAL A 14 -10.31 6.08 -2.52
C VAL A 14 -8.85 5.65 -2.60
N LEU A 15 -7.96 6.60 -2.91
CA LEU A 15 -6.51 6.41 -2.90
C LEU A 15 -5.86 7.28 -1.82
N VAL A 16 -4.92 6.70 -1.10
CA VAL A 16 -4.06 7.41 -0.15
C VAL A 16 -2.70 7.63 -0.82
N ASP A 17 -2.32 8.89 -1.04
CA ASP A 17 -0.99 9.22 -1.54
C ASP A 17 0.07 8.89 -0.49
N ALA A 18 0.96 7.96 -0.83
CA ALA A 18 2.09 7.60 0.02
C ALA A 18 3.40 8.22 -0.47
N SER A 19 3.39 8.90 -1.61
CA SER A 19 4.59 9.42 -2.30
C SER A 19 5.46 10.32 -1.41
N ALA A 20 4.85 11.07 -0.49
CA ALA A 20 5.54 11.98 0.42
C ALA A 20 6.22 11.28 1.62
N HIS A 21 5.88 10.02 1.90
CA HIS A 21 6.42 9.28 3.03
C HIS A 21 7.89 8.89 2.80
N LYS A 22 8.71 9.02 3.86
CA LYS A 22 10.15 8.70 3.78
C LYS A 22 10.38 7.22 3.49
N GLU A 23 9.51 6.37 4.02
CA GLU A 23 9.56 4.91 3.90
C GLU A 23 9.44 4.45 2.44
N VAL A 24 8.61 5.14 1.65
CA VAL A 24 8.44 4.86 0.21
C VAL A 24 9.73 5.15 -0.57
N ARG A 25 10.37 6.28 -0.26
CA ARG A 25 11.62 6.71 -0.91
C ARG A 25 12.80 5.82 -0.51
N GLU A 26 12.91 5.52 0.78
CA GLU A 26 13.95 4.66 1.33
C GLU A 26 13.82 3.21 0.82
N ALA A 27 12.60 2.73 0.54
CA ALA A 27 12.37 1.41 -0.05
C ALA A 27 12.87 1.34 -1.51
N GLY A 28 12.98 2.49 -2.19
CA GLY A 28 13.56 2.61 -3.53
C GLY A 28 12.62 3.11 -4.61
N PHE A 29 11.38 3.50 -4.26
CA PHE A 29 10.45 4.08 -5.21
C PHE A 29 10.80 5.54 -5.53
N LYS A 30 10.89 5.84 -6.83
CA LYS A 30 11.18 7.19 -7.36
C LYS A 30 10.01 7.81 -8.10
N VAL A 31 8.91 7.06 -8.20
CA VAL A 31 7.67 7.45 -8.87
C VAL A 31 6.57 7.67 -7.82
N PRO A 32 5.51 8.41 -8.15
CA PRO A 32 4.37 8.54 -7.24
C PRO A 32 3.77 7.17 -6.92
N VAL A 33 3.51 6.93 -5.63
CA VAL A 33 2.92 5.70 -5.10
C VAL A 33 1.68 6.05 -4.31
N ALA A 34 0.58 5.36 -4.60
CA ALA A 34 -0.63 5.42 -3.79
C ALA A 34 -1.07 4.01 -3.37
N LEU A 35 -1.78 3.93 -2.26
CA LEU A 35 -2.43 2.71 -1.80
C LEU A 35 -3.93 2.92 -1.84
N THR A 36 -4.72 1.88 -2.09
CA THR A 36 -6.18 1.99 -1.89
C THR A 36 -6.50 2.22 -0.42
N ALA A 37 -7.61 2.88 -0.14
CA ALA A 37 -8.10 3.09 1.22
C ALA A 37 -8.19 1.78 2.01
N ALA A 38 -8.62 0.70 1.33
CA ALA A 38 -8.73 -0.62 1.93
C ALA A 38 -7.37 -1.18 2.37
N VAL A 39 -6.32 -1.05 1.55
CA VAL A 39 -4.97 -1.47 1.94
C VAL A 39 -4.41 -0.57 3.05
N TRP A 40 -4.63 0.74 2.95
CA TRP A 40 -4.14 1.69 3.94
C TRP A 40 -4.75 1.43 5.33
N ASP A 41 -6.07 1.38 5.43
CA ASP A 41 -6.79 1.20 6.69
C ASP A 41 -6.48 -0.17 7.34
N ARG A 42 -6.52 -1.24 6.55
CA ARG A 42 -6.36 -2.61 7.07
C ARG A 42 -4.91 -2.94 7.42
N PHE A 43 -3.95 -2.40 6.66
CA PHE A 43 -2.57 -2.89 6.70
C PHE A 43 -1.50 -1.84 6.98
N VAL A 44 -1.79 -0.54 6.93
CA VAL A 44 -0.77 0.51 7.14
C VAL A 44 -1.10 1.37 8.34
N GLU A 45 -2.32 1.87 8.45
CA GLU A 45 -2.73 2.75 9.54
C GLU A 45 -2.66 2.01 10.89
N TRP A 46 -1.85 2.54 11.82
CA TRP A 46 -1.66 1.93 13.14
C TRP A 46 -1.48 2.93 14.28
N ASP A 47 -1.08 4.17 13.98
CA ASP A 47 -0.88 5.23 14.98
C ASP A 47 -2.19 5.92 15.41
N ASN A 48 -3.34 5.40 14.97
CA ASN A 48 -4.65 5.99 15.22
C ASN A 48 -5.25 5.46 16.54
N ASP A 49 -5.94 6.32 17.29
CA ASP A 49 -6.47 6.05 18.65
C ASP A 49 -7.51 4.91 18.66
N ASP A 50 -8.13 4.63 17.51
CA ASP A 50 -9.09 3.54 17.29
C ASP A 50 -8.47 2.13 17.29
N VAL A 51 -7.14 1.98 17.33
CA VAL A 51 -6.52 0.65 17.48
C VAL A 51 -6.85 0.08 18.86
N ARG A 52 -7.40 -1.14 18.92
CA ARG A 52 -7.77 -1.76 20.21
C ARG A 52 -6.56 -2.02 21.10
N LYS A 53 -6.75 -1.99 22.42
CA LYS A 53 -5.68 -2.17 23.44
C LYS A 53 -4.80 -3.40 23.20
N GLU A 54 -5.40 -4.52 22.77
CA GLU A 54 -4.66 -5.74 22.44
C GLU A 54 -3.66 -5.52 21.29
N GLN A 55 -4.02 -4.73 20.29
CA GLN A 55 -3.17 -4.39 19.14
C GLN A 55 -2.18 -3.26 19.45
N GLN A 56 -2.55 -2.28 20.28
CA GLN A 56 -1.64 -1.23 20.75
C GLN A 56 -0.39 -1.81 21.44
N SER A 57 -0.57 -2.94 22.13
CA SER A 57 0.50 -3.61 22.88
C SER A 57 1.52 -4.34 21.99
N LEU A 58 1.31 -4.38 20.67
CA LEU A 58 2.18 -5.09 19.72
C LEU A 58 3.41 -4.28 19.28
N GLY A 59 3.49 -2.99 19.64
CA GLY A 59 4.64 -2.13 19.32
C GLY A 59 4.81 -1.82 17.82
N GLN A 60 3.77 -2.00 17.02
CA GLN A 60 3.77 -1.65 15.60
C GLN A 60 3.55 -0.15 15.40
N SER A 61 3.93 0.38 14.24
CA SER A 61 3.72 1.78 13.86
C SER A 61 3.34 1.91 12.39
N THR A 62 2.62 2.98 12.03
CA THR A 62 2.26 3.26 10.62
C THR A 62 3.49 3.29 9.72
N ALA A 63 4.58 3.91 10.19
CA ALA A 63 5.86 3.95 9.47
C ALA A 63 6.46 2.55 9.22
N GLY A 64 6.57 1.73 10.26
CA GLY A 64 7.11 0.36 10.11
C GLY A 64 6.27 -0.50 9.16
N ARG A 65 4.94 -0.39 9.25
CA ARG A 65 4.04 -1.15 8.38
C ARG A 65 4.08 -0.67 6.94
N LEU A 66 4.13 0.64 6.71
CA LEU A 66 4.32 1.19 5.37
C LEU A 66 5.65 0.70 4.78
N TRP A 67 6.72 0.70 5.58
CA TRP A 67 8.02 0.16 5.17
C TRP A 67 7.91 -1.30 4.72
N ASP A 68 7.26 -2.18 5.48
CA ASP A 68 7.04 -3.59 5.11
C ASP A 68 6.31 -3.73 3.77
N VAL A 69 5.21 -2.99 3.56
CA VAL A 69 4.44 -3.03 2.31
C VAL A 69 5.31 -2.59 1.12
N MET A 70 6.05 -1.49 1.27
CA MET A 70 6.89 -0.93 0.20
C MET A 70 8.11 -1.82 -0.09
N TYR A 71 8.80 -2.28 0.95
CA TYR A 71 9.98 -3.11 0.79
C TYR A 71 9.65 -4.43 0.10
N MET A 72 8.54 -5.08 0.47
CA MET A 72 8.10 -6.32 -0.17
C MET A 72 7.65 -6.11 -1.62
N ALA A 73 6.97 -4.99 -1.92
CA ALA A 73 6.64 -4.62 -3.29
C ALA A 73 7.91 -4.45 -4.15
N PHE A 74 8.89 -3.73 -3.63
CA PHE A 74 10.15 -3.49 -4.33
C PHE A 74 11.00 -4.76 -4.50
N TYR A 75 11.02 -5.62 -3.48
CA TYR A 75 11.62 -6.95 -3.56
C TYR A 75 10.96 -7.78 -4.67
N ALA A 76 9.63 -7.80 -4.73
CA ALA A 76 8.90 -8.50 -5.78
C ALA A 76 9.21 -7.95 -7.18
N ILE A 77 9.28 -6.62 -7.35
CA ILE A 77 9.67 -6.01 -8.64
C ILE A 77 11.04 -6.50 -9.09
N ARG A 78 12.03 -6.51 -8.19
CA ARG A 78 13.41 -6.94 -8.51
C ARG A 78 13.53 -8.42 -8.85
N HIS A 79 12.68 -9.25 -8.26
CA HIS A 79 12.68 -10.69 -8.50
C HIS A 79 11.69 -11.10 -9.60
N SER A 80 10.85 -10.17 -10.08
CA SER A 80 9.97 -10.41 -11.21
C SER A 80 10.80 -10.62 -12.48
N ARG A 81 10.46 -11.68 -13.22
CA ARG A 81 11.12 -12.03 -14.50
C ARG A 81 10.24 -11.72 -15.72
N GLY A 82 9.02 -11.26 -15.49
CA GLY A 82 8.06 -10.88 -16.52
C GLY A 82 7.91 -9.37 -16.61
N GLY A 83 7.61 -8.87 -17.82
CA GLY A 83 7.12 -7.51 -18.00
C GLY A 83 5.59 -7.48 -17.85
N GLY A 84 5.06 -6.34 -17.41
CA GLY A 84 3.62 -6.13 -17.27
C GLY A 84 3.31 -4.91 -16.41
N ASP A 85 2.05 -4.52 -16.43
CA ASP A 85 1.48 -3.46 -15.60
C ASP A 85 1.01 -3.99 -14.24
N VAL A 86 0.86 -5.30 -14.05
CA VAL A 86 0.42 -5.91 -12.78
C VAL A 86 1.45 -6.89 -12.22
N LEU A 87 1.70 -6.79 -10.91
CA LEU A 87 2.52 -7.71 -10.13
C LEU A 87 1.81 -8.06 -8.82
N PHE A 88 1.74 -9.35 -8.47
CA PHE A 88 1.26 -9.78 -7.17
C PHE A 88 2.44 -10.13 -6.26
N TYR A 89 2.33 -9.79 -4.98
CA TYR A 89 3.35 -10.12 -3.99
C TYR A 89 2.72 -10.47 -2.64
N ASP A 90 3.41 -11.32 -1.90
CA ASP A 90 2.98 -11.78 -0.58
C ASP A 90 3.66 -10.95 0.52
N LEU A 91 2.92 -10.66 1.59
CA LEU A 91 3.33 -9.82 2.71
C LEU A 91 2.82 -10.45 4.02
N HIS A 92 3.65 -10.50 5.06
CA HIS A 92 3.22 -10.95 6.39
C HIS A 92 2.91 -9.76 7.29
N VAL A 93 1.63 -9.52 7.58
CA VAL A 93 1.20 -8.42 8.46
C VAL A 93 0.13 -8.87 9.44
N ILE A 94 -0.06 -8.08 10.48
CA ILE A 94 -1.21 -8.20 11.38
C ILE A 94 -2.31 -7.30 10.85
N GLU A 95 -3.47 -7.84 10.50
CA GLU A 95 -4.59 -7.01 10.05
C GLU A 95 -5.10 -6.12 11.19
N ARG A 96 -5.45 -4.87 10.87
CA ARG A 96 -6.09 -3.94 11.81
C ARG A 96 -7.59 -4.23 11.94
N ASP A 97 -7.95 -5.46 12.28
CA ASP A 97 -9.33 -5.90 12.53
C ASP A 97 -9.73 -5.76 14.02
N GLY A 98 -8.79 -5.37 14.88
CA GLY A 98 -8.99 -5.24 16.33
C GLY A 98 -8.92 -6.55 17.12
N PHE A 99 -8.69 -7.70 16.48
CA PHE A 99 -8.64 -9.01 17.17
C PHE A 99 -7.40 -9.82 16.79
N SER A 100 -6.86 -9.64 15.59
CA SER A 100 -5.66 -10.31 15.11
C SER A 100 -4.43 -9.79 15.84
N THR A 101 -3.65 -10.71 16.39
CA THR A 101 -2.39 -10.43 17.10
C THR A 101 -1.19 -11.17 16.52
N THR A 102 -1.42 -12.03 15.53
CA THR A 102 -0.38 -12.84 14.89
C THR A 102 -0.29 -12.46 13.41
N PRO A 103 0.93 -12.25 12.86
CA PRO A 103 1.10 -11.96 11.44
C PRO A 103 0.55 -13.08 10.55
N ARG A 104 -0.11 -12.69 9.46
CA ARG A 104 -0.63 -13.61 8.43
C ARG A 104 -0.09 -13.21 7.06
N GLY A 105 0.17 -14.21 6.22
CA GLY A 105 0.49 -14.00 4.82
C GLY A 105 -0.73 -13.52 4.06
N ILE A 106 -0.68 -12.30 3.56
CA ILE A 106 -1.66 -11.71 2.63
C ILE A 106 -1.00 -11.52 1.27
N ARG A 107 -1.82 -11.39 0.23
CA ARG A 107 -1.35 -11.07 -1.12
C ARG A 107 -1.85 -9.69 -1.51
N LEU A 108 -0.98 -8.86 -2.04
CA LEU A 108 -1.30 -7.53 -2.58
C LEU A 108 -1.02 -7.49 -4.08
N LYS A 109 -1.76 -6.62 -4.77
CA LYS A 109 -1.61 -6.30 -6.18
C LYS A 109 -0.90 -4.96 -6.28
N LEU A 110 0.19 -4.93 -7.03
CA LEU A 110 0.87 -3.73 -7.48
C LEU A 110 0.50 -3.50 -8.93
N TYR A 111 -0.04 -2.31 -9.22
CA TYR A 111 -0.30 -1.83 -10.56
C TYR A 111 0.69 -0.71 -10.93
N SER A 112 1.20 -0.78 -12.15
CA SER A 112 2.22 0.06 -12.75
C SER A 112 1.62 0.67 -14.02
N GLY A 113 1.28 1.95 -13.97
CA GLY A 113 0.49 2.60 -15.03
C GLY A 113 0.87 4.05 -15.27
N ALA A 114 0.05 4.72 -16.09
CA ALA A 114 0.14 6.14 -16.38
C ALA A 114 -0.76 6.95 -15.42
N GLY A 115 -0.22 8.03 -14.85
CA GLY A 115 -0.94 9.01 -14.05
C GLY A 115 -1.72 10.01 -14.91
N ASP A 116 -2.29 11.02 -14.25
CA ASP A 116 -3.16 12.01 -14.89
C ASP A 116 -2.44 12.85 -15.98
N HIS A 117 -1.11 12.95 -15.90
CA HIS A 117 -0.27 13.65 -16.88
C HIS A 117 0.61 12.71 -17.72
N GLY A 118 0.32 11.40 -17.71
CA GLY A 118 1.11 10.40 -18.41
C GLY A 118 2.44 10.04 -17.74
N GLU A 119 2.69 10.56 -16.53
CA GLU A 119 3.82 10.14 -15.71
C GLU A 119 3.64 8.71 -15.23
N HIS A 120 4.74 7.99 -15.03
CA HIS A 120 4.65 6.65 -14.47
C HIS A 120 4.26 6.71 -13.00
N VAL A 121 3.21 5.97 -12.60
CA VAL A 121 2.73 5.86 -11.22
C VAL A 121 2.57 4.41 -10.81
N ILE A 122 2.62 4.20 -9.50
CA ILE A 122 2.34 2.91 -8.87
C ILE A 122 1.11 3.03 -7.97
N THR A 123 0.28 1.99 -8.00
CA THR A 123 -0.86 1.83 -7.10
C THR A 123 -0.81 0.46 -6.46
N ILE A 124 -0.92 0.39 -5.14
CA ILE A 124 -0.99 -0.87 -4.39
C ILE A 124 -2.42 -1.06 -3.89
N MET A 125 -2.97 -2.23 -4.15
CA MET A 125 -4.38 -2.55 -3.94
C MET A 125 -4.55 -4.02 -3.51
N LEU A 126 -5.73 -4.37 -3.05
CA LEU A 126 -6.13 -5.75 -2.82
C LEU A 126 -6.18 -6.51 -4.16
N PRO A 127 -6.00 -7.84 -4.16
CA PRO A 127 -5.96 -8.62 -5.39
C PRO A 127 -7.29 -8.65 -6.16
N GLU A 128 -8.39 -8.35 -5.48
CA GLU A 128 -9.74 -8.24 -6.04
C GLU A 128 -10.11 -6.84 -6.56
N GLU A 129 -9.30 -5.83 -6.25
CA GLU A 129 -9.50 -4.45 -6.71
C GLU A 129 -8.95 -4.27 -8.14
N ASP A 130 -9.63 -3.45 -8.94
CA ASP A 130 -9.26 -3.07 -10.30
C ASP A 130 -8.98 -1.56 -10.42
#